data_AF-A0A527ZQ77-F1
#
_entry.id   AF-A0A527ZQ77-F1
#
_cell.length_a   1.000
_cell.length_b   1.000
_cell.length_c   1.000
_cell.angle_alpha   90.00
_cell.angle_beta   90.00
_cell.angle_gamma   90.00
#
_symmetry.space_group_name_H-M   'P 1'
#
loop_
_entity.id
_entity.type
_entity.pdbx_description
1 polymer ?
#
loop_
_entity_poly.entity_id
_entity_poly.type
_entity_poly.pdbx_seq_one_letter_code
_entity_poly.pdbx_strand_id
1 'polypeptide(L)'
;MRLAFFLAIYVVCASAISPQSFFHLTLVYAQKFATGIPILFVAGVCSAALIYGRGEPTRYAIDLVRARWRGCLLVLLFFFASLTAYSTYKMAIPSVVPFFADNWLADLDEWLHGTAPWELAHKLDSNMWSIVVFN
;
A
#
# COMPACT_ATOMS: atom_id res chain seq x y z
N MET A 1 -19.26 -12.51 -2.14
CA MET A 1 -18.80 -13.78 -2.75
C MET A 1 -17.89 -13.55 -3.95
N ARG A 2 -18.36 -12.93 -5.05
CA ARG A 2 -17.54 -12.71 -6.27
C ARG A 2 -16.23 -11.96 -6.01
N LEU A 3 -16.26 -10.88 -5.24
CA LEU A 3 -15.06 -10.09 -4.90
C LEU A 3 -14.01 -10.93 -4.16
N ALA A 4 -14.43 -11.69 -3.13
CA ALA A 4 -13.51 -12.51 -2.34
C ALA A 4 -12.84 -13.60 -3.20
N PHE A 5 -13.56 -14.15 -4.18
CA PHE A 5 -13.02 -15.13 -5.12
C PHE A 5 -11.93 -14.53 -6.03
N PHE A 6 -12.21 -13.38 -6.65
CA PHE A 6 -11.19 -12.70 -7.48
C PHE A 6 -9.98 -12.26 -6.67
N LEU A 7 -10.20 -11.78 -5.44
CA LEU A 7 -9.12 -11.42 -4.54
C LEU A 7 -8.27 -12.63 -4.14
N ALA A 8 -8.89 -13.77 -3.86
CA ALA A 8 -8.16 -15.00 -3.56
C ALA A 8 -7.27 -15.43 -4.74
N ILE A 9 -7.81 -15.41 -5.97
CA ILE A 9 -7.01 -15.70 -7.17
C ILE A 9 -5.86 -14.71 -7.30
N TYR A 10 -6.12 -13.41 -7.14
CA TYR A 10 -5.12 -12.36 -7.25
C TYR A 10 -3.96 -12.57 -6.24
N VAL A 11 -4.27 -12.91 -5.00
CA VAL A 11 -3.28 -13.17 -3.96
C VAL A 11 -2.51 -14.45 -4.22
N VAL A 12 -3.18 -15.53 -4.64
CA VAL A 12 -2.53 -16.80 -4.97
C VAL A 12 -1.55 -16.61 -6.13
N CYS A 13 -1.95 -15.92 -7.19
CA CYS A 13 -1.08 -15.61 -8.32
C CYS A 13 0.14 -14.78 -7.89
N ALA A 14 -0.03 -13.77 -7.04
CA ALA A 14 1.09 -12.99 -6.51
C ALA A 14 2.08 -13.86 -5.71
N SER A 15 1.54 -14.74 -4.86
CA SER A 15 2.35 -15.67 -4.05
C SER A 15 3.10 -16.70 -4.91
N ALA A 16 2.56 -17.09 -6.06
CA ALA A 16 3.18 -18.03 -6.97
C ALA A 16 4.32 -17.41 -7.80
N ILE A 17 4.22 -16.11 -8.13
CA ILE A 17 5.23 -15.40 -8.92
C ILE A 17 6.51 -15.15 -8.13
N SER A 18 6.39 -14.62 -6.91
CA SER A 18 7.54 -14.38 -6.04
C SER A 18 7.20 -14.71 -4.58
N PRO A 19 7.31 -15.98 -4.16
CA PRO A 19 6.93 -16.41 -2.82
C PRO A 19 7.72 -15.69 -1.74
N GLN A 20 9.03 -15.52 -1.93
CA GLN A 20 9.92 -14.91 -0.94
C GLN A 20 9.59 -13.42 -0.73
N SER A 21 9.39 -12.66 -1.82
CA SER A 21 8.98 -11.25 -1.73
C SER A 21 7.60 -11.12 -1.09
N PHE A 22 6.67 -12.02 -1.41
CA PHE A 22 5.33 -12.01 -0.84
C PHE A 22 5.36 -12.20 0.68
N PHE A 23 6.10 -13.18 1.20
CA PHE A 23 6.22 -13.40 2.65
C PHE A 23 6.89 -12.22 3.36
N HIS A 24 7.97 -11.69 2.78
CA HIS A 24 8.66 -10.53 3.34
C HIS A 24 7.73 -9.30 3.42
N LEU A 25 7.02 -8.99 2.32
CA LEU A 25 6.04 -7.90 2.28
C LEU A 25 4.88 -8.11 3.24
N THR A 26 4.39 -9.33 3.38
CA THR A 26 3.33 -9.67 4.33
C THR A 26 3.74 -9.27 5.74
N LEU A 27 4.97 -9.58 6.14
CA LEU A 27 5.50 -9.23 7.47
C LEU A 27 5.65 -7.72 7.63
N VAL A 28 6.26 -7.05 6.65
CA VAL A 28 6.45 -5.59 6.66
C VAL A 28 5.10 -4.86 6.77
N TYR A 29 4.12 -5.25 5.95
CA TYR A 29 2.80 -4.63 6.01
C TYR A 29 2.03 -5.02 7.28
N ALA A 30 2.21 -6.24 7.81
CA ALA A 30 1.56 -6.62 9.06
C ALA A 30 2.05 -5.72 10.21
N GLN A 31 3.35 -5.42 10.27
CA GLN A 31 3.91 -4.47 11.23
C GLN A 31 3.35 -3.06 11.02
N LYS A 32 3.33 -2.55 9.78
CA LYS A 32 2.78 -1.22 9.47
C LYS A 32 1.29 -1.11 9.79
N PHE A 33 0.52 -2.18 9.59
CA PHE A 33 -0.89 -2.21 9.93
C PHE A 33 -1.08 -2.29 11.45
N ALA A 34 -0.28 -3.10 12.15
CA ALA A 34 -0.35 -3.22 13.60
C ALA A 34 -0.07 -1.89 14.31
N THR A 35 0.78 -1.03 13.76
CA THR A 35 1.06 0.30 14.32
C THR A 35 0.10 1.37 13.79
N GLY A 36 -0.16 1.42 12.49
CA GLY A 36 -0.94 2.49 11.86
C GLY A 36 -2.45 2.36 12.07
N ILE A 37 -3.00 1.15 12.00
CA ILE A 37 -4.45 0.94 12.07
C ILE A 37 -5.03 1.33 13.43
N PRO A 38 -4.46 0.98 14.59
CA PRO A 38 -4.99 1.43 15.87
C PRO A 38 -5.05 2.95 15.99
N ILE A 39 -4.00 3.65 15.51
CA ILE A 39 -3.93 5.12 15.56
C ILE A 39 -5.03 5.73 14.69
N LEU A 40 -5.14 5.29 13.44
CA LEU A 40 -6.17 5.76 12.50
C LEU A 40 -7.58 5.42 12.98
N PHE A 41 -7.76 4.24 13.57
CA PHE A 41 -9.04 3.79 14.10
C PHE A 41 -9.49 4.66 15.28
N VAL A 42 -8.61 4.89 16.27
CA VAL A 42 -8.92 5.77 17.41
C VAL A 42 -9.20 7.19 16.93
N ALA A 43 -8.35 7.74 16.05
CA ALA A 43 -8.55 9.09 15.52
C ALA A 43 -9.87 9.22 14.74
N GLY A 44 -10.22 8.22 13.93
CA GLY A 44 -11.46 8.19 13.16
C GLY A 44 -12.71 8.07 14.04
N VAL A 45 -12.69 7.16 15.03
CA VAL A 45 -13.80 6.98 15.97
C VAL A 45 -13.98 8.20 16.85
N CYS A 46 -12.89 8.78 17.38
CA CYS A 46 -12.95 10.01 18.18
C CYS A 46 -13.50 11.19 17.37
N SER A 47 -13.01 11.37 16.14
CA SER A 47 -13.52 12.41 15.24
C SER A 47 -15.01 12.21 14.95
N ALA A 48 -15.44 10.99 14.62
CA ALA A 48 -16.84 10.69 14.37
C ALA A 48 -17.72 10.92 15.61
N ALA A 49 -17.21 10.59 16.81
CA ALA A 49 -17.91 10.81 18.07
C ALA A 49 -18.09 12.30 18.39
N LEU A 50 -17.07 13.13 18.14
CA LEU A 50 -17.16 14.58 18.36
C LEU A 50 -18.11 15.26 17.37
N ILE A 51 -18.12 14.80 16.12
CA ILE A 51 -18.95 15.41 15.06
C ILE A 51 -20.42 14.95 15.18
N TYR A 52 -20.66 13.67 15.44
CA TYR A 52 -21.99 13.06 15.34
C TYR A 52 -22.60 12.61 16.68
N GLY A 53 -21.79 12.47 17.75
CA GLY A 53 -22.22 11.88 19.02
C GLY A 53 -23.06 12.77 19.93
N ARG A 54 -23.24 14.05 19.59
CA ARG A 54 -24.01 15.03 20.38
C ARG A 54 -23.59 15.01 21.86
N GLY A 55 -24.54 15.05 22.80
CA GLY A 55 -24.27 15.09 24.25
C GLY A 55 -23.72 13.79 24.86
N GLU A 56 -23.61 12.69 24.11
CA GLU A 56 -23.10 11.39 24.59
C GLU A 56 -22.04 10.80 23.63
N PRO A 57 -20.89 11.48 23.43
CA PRO A 57 -19.90 11.09 22.42
C PRO A 57 -19.26 9.71 22.68
N THR A 58 -19.03 9.36 23.95
CA THR A 58 -18.45 8.06 24.32
C THR A 58 -19.37 6.90 23.98
N ARG A 59 -20.67 7.06 24.23
CA ARG A 59 -21.68 6.04 23.92
C ARG A 59 -21.82 5.85 22.40
N TYR A 60 -21.86 6.95 21.66
CA TYR A 60 -21.87 6.92 20.19
C TYR A 60 -20.67 6.16 19.62
N ALA A 61 -19.46 6.41 20.13
CA ALA A 61 -18.25 5.71 19.71
C ALA A 61 -18.37 4.18 19.88
N ILE A 62 -18.84 3.74 21.05
CA ILE A 62 -18.99 2.31 21.37
C ILE A 62 -20.03 1.66 20.45
N ASP A 63 -21.18 2.32 20.26
CA ASP A 63 -22.26 1.81 19.41
C ASP A 63 -21.84 1.75 17.94
N LEU A 64 -21.11 2.75 17.45
CA LEU A 64 -20.55 2.77 16.10
C LEU A 64 -19.62 1.58 15.86
N VAL A 65 -18.68 1.34 16.78
CA VAL A 65 -17.74 0.22 16.68
C VAL A 65 -18.50 -1.11 16.74
N ARG A 66 -19.43 -1.27 17.68
CA ARG A 66 -20.22 -2.50 17.83
C ARG A 66 -21.07 -2.79 16.60
N ALA A 67 -21.60 -1.76 15.93
CA ALA A 67 -22.40 -1.93 14.73
C ALA A 67 -21.56 -2.27 13.49
N ARG A 68 -20.33 -1.76 13.38
CA ARG A 68 -19.55 -1.78 12.12
C ARG A 68 -18.27 -2.63 12.16
N TRP A 69 -17.83 -3.15 13.31
CA TRP A 69 -16.53 -3.82 13.43
C TRP A 69 -16.31 -4.96 12.41
N ARG A 70 -17.33 -5.76 12.12
CA ARG A 70 -17.24 -6.86 11.13
C ARG A 70 -16.93 -6.36 9.73
N GLY A 71 -17.59 -5.27 9.33
CA GLY A 71 -17.36 -4.63 8.03
C GLY A 71 -15.97 -4.02 7.95
N CYS A 72 -15.56 -3.29 9.00
CA CYS A 72 -14.21 -2.72 9.09
C CYS A 72 -13.13 -3.79 9.00
N LEU A 73 -13.29 -4.90 9.72
CA LEU A 73 -12.33 -6.01 9.72
C LEU A 73 -12.22 -6.66 8.34
N LEU A 74 -13.34 -6.90 7.66
CA LEU A 74 -13.32 -7.45 6.30
C LEU A 74 -12.63 -6.51 5.29
N VAL A 75 -12.93 -5.21 5.37
CA VAL A 75 -12.28 -4.20 4.52
C VAL A 75 -10.78 -4.16 4.78
N LEU A 76 -10.37 -4.19 6.06
CA LEU A 76 -8.97 -4.25 6.47
C LEU A 76 -8.24 -5.47 5.89
N LEU A 77 -8.83 -6.66 6.01
CA LEU A 77 -8.24 -7.89 5.48
C LEU A 77 -8.10 -7.84 3.96
N PHE A 78 -9.13 -7.37 3.25
CA PHE A 78 -9.07 -7.27 1.79
C PHE A 78 -8.05 -6.23 1.34
N PHE A 79 -7.99 -5.10 2.02
CA PHE A 79 -7.02 -4.06 1.74
C PHE A 79 -5.59 -4.57 1.99
N PHE A 80 -5.35 -5.22 3.13
CA PHE A 80 -4.06 -5.83 3.47
C PHE A 80 -3.60 -6.85 2.42
N ALA A 81 -4.49 -7.80 2.08
CA ALA A 81 -4.17 -8.86 1.12
C ALA A 81 -3.92 -8.30 -0.29
N SER A 82 -4.76 -7.35 -0.72
CA SER A 82 -4.62 -6.71 -2.04
C SER A 82 -3.35 -5.86 -2.13
N LEU A 83 -3.02 -5.10 -1.08
CA LEU A 83 -1.81 -4.27 -1.03
C LEU A 83 -0.55 -5.14 -1.10
N THR A 84 -0.54 -6.25 -0.35
CA THR A 84 0.58 -7.20 -0.35
C THR A 84 0.77 -7.84 -1.73
N ALA A 85 -0.31 -8.29 -2.34
CA ALA A 85 -0.28 -8.86 -3.68
C ALA A 85 0.19 -7.83 -4.72
N TYR A 86 -0.38 -6.62 -4.71
CA TYR A 86 0.01 -5.53 -5.60
C TYR A 86 1.50 -5.18 -5.51
N SER A 87 2.03 -5.01 -4.31
CA SER A 87 3.45 -4.70 -4.12
C SER A 87 4.36 -5.85 -4.56
N THR A 88 3.90 -7.10 -4.42
CA THR A 88 4.63 -8.27 -4.94
C THR A 88 4.70 -8.23 -6.46
N TYR A 89 3.56 -7.99 -7.12
CA TYR A 89 3.53 -7.80 -8.57
C TYR A 89 4.45 -6.66 -8.99
N LYS A 90 4.38 -5.51 -8.33
CA LYS A 90 5.21 -4.34 -8.63
C LYS A 90 6.69 -4.66 -8.57
N MET A 91 7.14 -5.39 -7.56
CA MET A 91 8.54 -5.83 -7.46
C MET A 91 8.93 -6.88 -8.49
N ALA A 92 7.97 -7.65 -9.00
CA ALA A 92 8.20 -8.63 -10.06
C ALA A 92 8.20 -8.01 -11.47
N ILE A 93 7.73 -6.76 -11.66
CA ILE A 93 7.71 -6.11 -12.99
C ILE A 93 9.08 -6.15 -13.70
N PRO A 94 10.22 -5.82 -13.05
CA PRO A 94 11.52 -5.82 -13.71
C PRO A 94 11.95 -7.17 -14.26
N SER A 95 11.45 -8.29 -13.71
CA SER A 95 11.75 -9.64 -14.22
C SER A 95 10.86 -10.07 -15.38
N VAL A 96 9.77 -9.33 -15.66
CA VAL A 96 8.85 -9.60 -16.77
C VAL A 96 9.12 -8.66 -17.94
N VAL A 97 9.19 -7.35 -17.69
CA VAL A 97 9.60 -6.33 -18.67
C VAL A 97 10.45 -5.29 -17.93
N PRO A 98 11.75 -5.23 -18.20
CA PRO A 98 12.60 -4.19 -17.65
C PRO A 98 12.12 -2.82 -18.10
N PHE A 99 12.08 -1.82 -17.22
CA PHE A 99 11.73 -0.44 -17.57
C PHE A 99 12.63 0.14 -18.68
N PHE A 100 13.86 -0.38 -18.80
CA PHE A 100 14.80 -0.05 -19.88
C PHE A 100 14.45 -0.66 -21.24
N ALA A 101 13.46 -1.56 -21.32
CA ALA A 101 13.11 -2.25 -22.56
C ALA A 101 12.14 -1.46 -23.45
N ASP A 102 11.64 -0.32 -22.98
CA ASP A 102 10.88 0.62 -23.81
C ASP A 102 11.84 1.64 -24.44
N ASN A 103 12.75 1.13 -25.29
CA ASN A 103 13.82 1.93 -25.92
C ASN A 103 13.26 3.20 -26.58
N TRP A 104 12.07 3.11 -27.17
CA TRP A 104 11.42 4.25 -27.80
C TRP A 104 11.11 5.39 -26.82
N LEU A 105 10.66 5.06 -25.60
CA LEU A 105 10.37 6.06 -24.58
C LEU A 105 11.66 6.66 -24.03
N ALA A 106 12.68 5.82 -23.81
CA ALA A 106 13.99 6.24 -23.35
C ALA A 106 14.69 7.18 -24.36
N ASP A 107 14.64 6.83 -25.65
CA ASP A 107 15.22 7.61 -26.75
C ASP A 107 14.48 8.95 -26.92
N LEU A 108 13.15 8.98 -26.77
CA LEU A 108 12.36 10.21 -26.84
C LEU A 108 12.71 11.17 -25.70
N ASP A 109 12.89 10.63 -24.49
CA ASP A 109 13.18 11.42 -23.29
C ASP A 109 14.61 11.97 -23.33
N GLU A 110 15.58 11.18 -23.82
CA GLU A 110 16.95 11.62 -24.09
C GLU A 110 17.01 12.66 -25.23
N TRP A 111 16.22 12.47 -26.29
CA TRP A 111 16.10 13.46 -27.36
C TRP A 111 15.53 14.79 -26.87
N LEU A 112 14.54 14.78 -25.97
CA LEU A 112 13.92 15.98 -25.44
C LEU A 112 14.85 16.75 -24.48
N HIS A 113 15.62 16.04 -23.65
CA HIS A 113 16.45 16.63 -22.60
C HIS A 113 17.94 16.74 -22.96
N GLY A 114 18.35 16.22 -24.12
CA GLY A 114 19.74 16.22 -24.61
C GLY A 114 20.71 15.34 -23.81
N THR A 115 20.22 14.67 -22.77
CA THR A 115 20.95 13.76 -21.88
C THR A 115 19.96 12.76 -21.28
N ALA A 116 20.43 11.59 -20.89
CA ALA A 116 19.62 10.58 -20.22
C ALA A 116 19.04 11.12 -18.89
N PRO A 117 17.72 11.39 -18.78
CA PRO A 117 17.15 12.08 -17.61
C PRO A 117 17.26 11.26 -16.32
N TRP A 118 17.29 9.92 -16.45
CA TRP A 118 17.48 9.02 -15.32
C TRP A 118 18.86 9.19 -14.65
N GLU A 119 19.90 9.58 -15.40
CA GLU A 119 21.22 9.88 -14.83
C GLU A 119 21.20 11.16 -14.01
N LEU A 120 20.47 12.18 -14.48
CA LEU A 120 20.28 13.42 -13.74
C LEU A 120 19.48 13.18 -12.46
N ALA A 121 18.41 12.37 -12.54
CA ALA A 121 17.60 11.99 -11.39
C ALA A 121 18.41 11.20 -10.35
N HIS A 122 19.22 10.21 -10.78
CA HIS A 122 20.08 9.45 -9.86
C HIS A 122 21.21 10.29 -9.25
N LYS A 123 21.72 11.30 -9.97
CA LYS A 123 22.68 12.28 -9.42
C LYS A 123 22.04 13.19 -8.37
N LEU A 124 20.76 13.51 -8.50
CA LEU A 124 19.98 14.29 -7.53
C LEU A 124 19.52 13.45 -6.31
N ASP A 125 19.38 12.14 -6.47
CA ASP A 125 18.93 11.21 -5.40
C ASP A 125 20.02 10.85 -4.37
N SER A 126 21.22 11.45 -4.46
CA SER A 126 22.29 11.15 -3.50
C SER A 126 22.05 11.83 -2.13
N ASN A 127 21.63 11.00 -1.17
CA ASN A 127 21.80 11.08 0.28
C ASN A 127 20.87 11.94 1.16
N MET A 128 20.34 13.09 0.73
CA MET A 128 19.59 13.93 1.69
C MET A 128 18.17 13.44 2.00
N TRP A 129 17.45 12.92 1.00
CA TRP A 129 16.04 12.51 1.18
C TRP A 129 15.88 11.07 1.66
N SER A 130 16.81 10.17 1.33
CA SER A 130 16.73 8.77 1.78
C SER A 130 16.88 8.64 3.31
N ILE A 131 17.67 9.51 3.94
CA ILE A 131 17.83 9.57 5.42
C ILE A 131 16.51 9.90 6.12
N VAL A 132 15.64 10.72 5.51
CA VAL A 132 14.37 11.14 6.14
C VAL A 132 13.28 10.07 6.00
N VAL A 133 13.35 9.22 4.96
CA VAL A 133 12.32 8.22 4.66
C VAL A 133 12.62 6.85 5.28
N PHE A 134 13.89 6.51 5.48
CA PHE A 134 14.33 5.21 6.00
C PHE A 134 14.79 5.22 7.47
N ASN A 135 14.69 6.36 8.16
CA ASN A 135 14.86 6.49 9.61
C ASN A 135 13.49 6.62 10.30
#